data_AF-A0A7C3AD12-F1
#
_entry.id   AF-A0A7C3AD12-F1
#
_cell.length_a   1.000
_cell.length_b   1.000
_cell.length_c   1.000
_cell.angle_alpha   90.00
_cell.angle_beta   90.00
_cell.angle_gamma   90.00
#
_symmetry.space_group_name_H-M   'P 1'
#
loop_
_entity.id
_entity.type
_entity.pdbx_description
1 polymer ?
#
loop_
_entity_poly.entity_id
_entity_poly.type
_entity_poly.pdbx_seq_one_letter_code
_entity_poly.pdbx_strand_id
1 'polypeptide(L)'
;MNIALPKGRFLGETASVLRRAGWGLDGYHETARFYRLKSQKFPNLSAKVFHEKDIPVQVAVGNYDLGICGLDWIEELLVRYPSSALVKVRDLGYGDGALYVAASRSAAAIVAELQAKPGIIRMASEYPNLAESFMVNLRLRRFSVFPLWGAAEVYPSESCDLVLIPGRAEEPLFNYGLVPVAKVLRLSAFVIANKNSWETKNLGDVLASIYNTNPVVRRKQPSSTAVVRMPEIAGQGFPGVDEGIVRLALPDGHQQVPTLSLLSKAGIRIDDYTSPVSNRRPTTSLSGVMIKVIRPQDMPLQVANGNFDLAITGRDWLREHLYRFPSSPVTELQDLKFGKVKIVAVVSKNLPIADVYSLRQLIAKRLGPFRVASEYVNIADKYARDNHLGMYRVIPTWGASEAFIPEDADLLIENTETGRTISRHNLKIIDTLFVSTACLIGNTGSMSSSSKGRRMKSIMKKLQTAVEDV
;
A
#
# COMPACT_ATOMS: atom_id res chain seq x y z
N MET A 1 -10.33 13.63 24.05
CA MET A 1 -9.31 13.93 23.03
C MET A 1 -8.82 12.61 22.47
N ASN A 2 -8.62 12.51 21.16
CA ASN A 2 -8.19 11.26 20.51
C ASN A 2 -6.79 11.44 19.89
N ILE A 3 -5.91 10.47 20.10
CA ILE A 3 -4.57 10.45 19.50
C ILE A 3 -4.31 9.15 18.73
N ALA A 4 -3.80 9.30 17.52
CA ALA A 4 -3.37 8.18 16.68
C ALA A 4 -1.87 7.90 16.90
N LEU A 5 -1.52 6.67 17.24
CA LEU A 5 -0.16 6.22 17.54
C LEU A 5 0.34 5.25 16.47
N PRO A 6 1.64 5.28 16.12
CA PRO A 6 2.20 4.45 15.07
C PRO A 6 2.41 3.01 15.53
N LYS A 7 2.06 2.07 14.66
CA LYS A 7 2.63 0.72 14.64
C LYS A 7 3.92 0.73 13.80
N GLY A 8 4.75 -0.30 13.92
CA GLY A 8 5.89 -0.50 13.03
C GLY A 8 7.13 0.27 13.49
N ARG A 9 7.81 0.95 12.56
CA ARG A 9 9.20 1.38 12.74
C ARG A 9 9.42 2.45 13.82
N PHE A 10 8.36 3.15 14.24
CA PHE A 10 8.43 4.16 15.31
C PHE A 10 7.78 3.72 16.62
N LEU A 11 7.27 2.48 16.70
CA LEU A 11 6.55 2.02 17.88
C LEU A 11 7.45 2.06 19.12
N GLY A 12 8.66 1.48 19.05
CA GLY A 12 9.56 1.36 20.19
C GLY A 12 10.00 2.71 20.78
N GLU A 13 10.41 3.64 19.93
CA GLU A 13 10.82 4.98 20.35
C GLU A 13 9.62 5.81 20.84
N THR A 14 8.47 5.72 20.16
CA THR A 14 7.24 6.41 20.59
C THR A 14 6.78 5.88 21.95
N ALA A 15 6.78 4.56 22.16
CA ALA A 15 6.45 3.95 23.44
C ALA A 15 7.40 4.42 24.55
N SER A 16 8.70 4.54 24.24
CA SER A 16 9.70 5.05 25.19
C SER A 16 9.45 6.51 25.56
N VAL A 17 9.11 7.37 24.60
CA VAL A 17 8.74 8.78 24.84
C VAL A 17 7.50 8.88 25.72
N LEU A 18 6.43 8.16 25.37
CA LEU A 18 5.16 8.21 26.12
C LEU A 18 5.29 7.63 27.53
N ARG A 19 6.14 6.60 27.72
CA ARG A 19 6.48 6.06 29.04
C ARG A 19 7.21 7.10 29.90
N ARG A 20 8.23 7.78 29.35
CA ARG A 20 8.92 8.89 30.06
C ARG A 20 7.98 10.04 30.37
N ALA A 21 7.03 10.33 29.49
CA ALA A 21 5.98 11.33 29.70
C ALA A 21 4.96 10.93 30.78
N GLY A 22 5.05 9.70 31.29
CA GLY A 22 4.19 9.19 32.36
C GLY A 22 2.77 8.90 31.88
N TRP A 23 2.55 8.57 30.61
CA TRP A 23 1.19 8.41 30.08
C TRP A 23 0.47 7.16 30.61
N GLY A 24 1.21 6.15 31.09
CA GLY A 24 0.64 4.90 31.59
C GLY A 24 -0.20 4.15 30.55
N LEU A 25 0.28 4.08 29.30
CA LEU A 25 -0.38 3.34 28.23
C LEU A 25 -0.03 1.85 28.32
N ASP A 26 -0.59 1.17 29.31
CA ASP A 26 -0.41 -0.26 29.50
C ASP A 26 -0.92 -1.00 28.25
N GLY A 27 -0.01 -1.70 27.55
CA GLY A 27 -0.32 -2.35 26.29
C GLY A 27 0.21 -1.66 25.03
N TYR A 28 0.94 -0.54 25.11
CA TYR A 28 1.64 0.00 23.93
C TYR A 28 3.08 -0.54 23.85
N HIS A 29 3.25 -1.72 23.25
CA HIS A 29 4.54 -2.39 23.06
C HIS A 29 4.49 -3.30 21.82
N GLU A 30 5.65 -3.78 21.36
CA GLU A 30 5.81 -4.44 20.05
C GLU A 30 4.94 -5.70 19.86
N THR A 31 4.66 -6.43 20.94
CA THR A 31 3.83 -7.65 20.91
C THR A 31 2.35 -7.41 21.19
N ALA A 32 1.94 -6.15 21.39
CA ALA A 32 0.59 -5.82 21.79
C ALA A 32 -0.42 -6.08 20.67
N ARG A 33 -1.53 -6.71 21.05
CA ARG A 33 -2.70 -6.94 20.18
C ARG A 33 -3.80 -5.91 20.40
N PHE A 34 -3.61 -4.96 21.33
CA PHE A 34 -4.61 -3.95 21.66
C PHE A 34 -4.49 -2.76 20.73
N TYR A 35 -5.56 -2.49 19.99
CA TYR A 35 -5.65 -1.30 19.15
C TYR A 35 -6.01 -0.05 19.95
N ARG A 36 -6.63 -0.18 21.14
CA ARG A 36 -7.05 0.94 21.97
C ARG A 36 -6.39 0.92 23.33
N LEU A 37 -5.95 2.09 23.77
CA LEU A 37 -5.20 2.29 24.99
C LEU A 37 -5.77 3.48 25.74
N LYS A 38 -5.85 3.37 27.06
CA LYS A 38 -6.26 4.47 27.94
C LYS A 38 -5.03 5.02 28.63
N SER A 39 -4.92 6.35 28.66
CA SER A 39 -3.85 7.00 29.41
C SER A 39 -4.26 7.12 30.88
N GLN A 40 -3.38 6.69 31.79
CA GLN A 40 -3.59 6.92 33.23
C GLN A 40 -3.44 8.40 33.59
N LYS A 41 -2.50 9.10 32.95
CA LYS A 41 -2.24 10.54 33.17
C LYS A 41 -3.30 11.45 32.55
N PHE A 42 -3.85 11.06 31.41
CA PHE A 42 -4.91 11.80 30.72
C PHE A 42 -6.17 10.93 30.60
N PRO A 43 -7.04 10.87 31.63
CA PRO A 43 -8.20 9.97 31.64
C PRO A 43 -9.18 10.18 30.47
N ASN A 44 -9.23 11.40 29.93
CA ASN A 44 -10.08 11.78 28.79
C ASN A 44 -9.39 11.61 27.42
N LEU A 45 -8.19 11.02 27.39
CA LEU A 45 -7.42 10.72 26.19
C LEU A 45 -7.67 9.26 25.77
N SER A 46 -8.16 9.09 24.55
CA SER A 46 -8.24 7.79 23.89
C SER A 46 -7.11 7.67 22.86
N ALA A 47 -6.26 6.66 23.02
CA ALA A 47 -5.19 6.39 22.07
C ALA A 47 -5.55 5.18 21.21
N LYS A 48 -5.38 5.29 19.90
CA LYS A 48 -5.52 4.16 18.98
C LYS A 48 -4.24 3.95 18.16
N VAL A 49 -3.84 2.69 18.02
CA VAL A 49 -2.67 2.28 17.23
C VAL A 49 -3.08 2.03 15.78
N PHE A 50 -2.34 2.61 14.84
CA PHE A 50 -2.60 2.52 13.40
C PHE A 50 -1.34 2.16 12.62
N HIS A 51 -1.51 1.65 11.40
CA HIS A 51 -0.42 1.66 10.43
C HIS A 51 0.00 3.13 10.16
N GLU A 52 1.29 3.42 10.03
CA GLU A 52 1.78 4.81 9.93
C GLU A 52 1.12 5.60 8.79
N LYS A 53 0.86 4.91 7.67
CA LYS A 53 0.19 5.46 6.47
C LYS A 53 -1.25 5.93 6.73
N ASP A 54 -1.95 5.31 7.69
CA ASP A 54 -3.32 5.71 8.06
C ASP A 54 -3.35 7.01 8.87
N ILE A 55 -2.32 7.27 9.67
CA ILE A 55 -2.36 8.31 10.71
C ILE A 55 -2.58 9.71 10.13
N PRO A 56 -1.85 10.17 9.10
CA PRO A 56 -2.12 11.46 8.46
C PRO A 56 -3.55 11.58 7.93
N VAL A 57 -4.10 10.50 7.36
CA VAL A 57 -5.48 10.47 6.82
C VAL A 57 -6.49 10.61 7.95
N GLN A 58 -6.33 9.83 9.01
CA GLN A 58 -7.23 9.84 10.17
C GLN A 58 -7.27 11.19 10.89
N VAL A 59 -6.11 11.84 11.03
CA VAL A 59 -6.01 13.18 11.61
C VAL A 59 -6.58 14.23 10.66
N ALA A 60 -6.27 14.16 9.36
CA ALA A 60 -6.79 15.11 8.37
C ALA A 60 -8.32 15.08 8.24
N VAL A 61 -8.94 13.89 8.29
CA VAL A 61 -10.40 13.73 8.23
C VAL A 61 -11.08 14.16 9.54
N GLY A 62 -10.34 14.26 10.64
CA GLY A 62 -10.83 14.73 11.93
C GLY A 62 -11.33 13.63 12.87
N ASN A 63 -11.05 12.36 12.57
CA ASN A 63 -11.32 11.25 13.50
C ASN A 63 -10.42 11.35 14.75
N TYR A 64 -9.23 11.92 14.61
CA TYR A 64 -8.24 12.11 15.67
C TYR A 64 -7.79 13.56 15.76
N ASP A 65 -7.55 14.01 16.99
CA ASP A 65 -7.10 15.37 17.28
C ASP A 65 -5.60 15.53 17.02
N LEU A 66 -4.84 14.50 17.41
CA LEU A 66 -3.40 14.42 17.31
C LEU A 66 -2.99 13.09 16.66
N GLY A 67 -1.81 13.05 16.06
CA GLY A 67 -1.19 11.83 15.58
C GLY A 67 0.33 11.88 15.70
N ILE A 68 0.97 10.71 15.83
CA ILE A 68 2.42 10.54 15.69
C ILE A 68 2.68 9.63 14.50
N CYS A 69 3.41 10.12 13.50
CA CYS A 69 3.73 9.35 12.29
C CYS A 69 4.99 9.89 11.61
N GLY A 70 5.45 9.20 10.56
CA GLY A 70 6.61 9.63 9.79
C GLY A 70 6.36 10.85 8.92
N LEU A 71 7.39 11.70 8.81
CA LEU A 71 7.40 12.84 7.91
C LEU A 71 7.14 12.46 6.45
N ASP A 72 7.61 11.30 6.01
CA ASP A 72 7.32 10.74 4.69
C ASP A 72 5.83 10.58 4.42
N TRP A 73 5.05 10.02 5.35
CA TRP A 73 3.60 9.88 5.17
C TRP A 73 2.86 11.22 5.25
N ILE A 74 3.39 12.17 6.02
CA ILE A 74 2.86 13.53 6.08
C ILE A 74 3.06 14.24 4.74
N GLU A 75 4.28 14.24 4.21
CA GLU A 75 4.59 14.89 2.94
C GLU A 75 3.89 14.18 1.77
N GLU A 76 3.81 12.85 1.77
CA GLU A 76 3.06 12.08 0.76
C GLU A 76 1.58 12.51 0.68
N LEU A 77 0.95 12.79 1.83
CA LEU A 77 -0.42 13.31 1.87
C LEU A 77 -0.48 14.78 1.41
N LEU A 78 0.41 15.65 1.92
CA LEU A 78 0.37 17.09 1.68
C LEU A 78 0.74 17.47 0.25
N VAL A 79 1.62 16.71 -0.42
CA VAL A 79 1.92 16.90 -1.85
C VAL A 79 0.67 16.72 -2.70
N ARG A 80 -0.18 15.74 -2.37
CA ARG A 80 -1.43 15.48 -3.09
C ARG A 80 -2.57 16.40 -2.65
N TYR A 81 -2.63 16.73 -1.36
CA TYR A 81 -3.69 17.56 -0.78
C TYR A 81 -3.09 18.73 0.03
N PRO A 82 -2.59 19.78 -0.64
CA PRO A 82 -1.95 20.91 0.03
C PRO A 82 -2.88 21.66 1.01
N SER A 83 -4.19 21.61 0.75
CA SER A 83 -5.23 22.21 1.58
C SER A 83 -5.81 21.26 2.64
N SER A 84 -5.17 20.11 2.88
CA SER A 84 -5.56 19.17 3.93
C SER A 84 -5.63 19.87 5.29
N ALA A 85 -6.58 19.46 6.14
CA ALA A 85 -6.73 19.98 7.51
C ALA A 85 -5.66 19.41 8.48
N LEU A 86 -4.44 19.19 7.99
CA LEU A 86 -3.33 18.61 8.72
C LEU A 86 -2.30 19.68 9.08
N VAL A 87 -2.02 19.82 10.36
CA VAL A 87 -1.00 20.75 10.89
C VAL A 87 0.23 19.95 11.30
N LYS A 88 1.39 20.28 10.72
CA LYS A 88 2.70 19.79 11.18
C LYS A 88 3.06 20.52 12.47
N VAL A 89 3.02 19.81 13.60
CA VAL A 89 3.24 20.45 14.90
C VAL A 89 4.71 20.43 15.27
N ARG A 90 5.33 19.25 15.35
CA ARG A 90 6.72 19.15 15.82
C ARG A 90 7.44 17.87 15.40
N ASP A 91 8.70 18.02 15.03
CA ASP A 91 9.66 16.92 14.88
C ASP A 91 10.06 16.36 16.26
N LEU A 92 9.87 15.05 16.46
CA LEU A 92 10.23 14.36 17.69
C LEU A 92 11.71 13.96 17.75
N GLY A 93 12.46 14.11 16.67
CA GLY A 93 13.91 13.96 16.66
C GLY A 93 14.41 12.51 16.68
N TYR A 94 13.53 11.52 16.49
CA TYR A 94 13.88 10.11 16.32
C TYR A 94 13.29 9.56 15.02
N GLY A 95 13.82 8.43 14.57
CA GLY A 95 13.47 7.82 13.30
C GLY A 95 14.60 7.96 12.28
N ASP A 96 15.66 7.19 12.47
CA ASP A 96 16.83 7.26 11.61
C ASP A 96 16.57 6.65 10.23
N GLY A 97 16.85 7.43 9.19
CA GLY A 97 16.75 7.02 7.79
C GLY A 97 16.45 8.17 6.83
N ALA A 98 16.26 7.82 5.57
CA ALA A 98 15.79 8.72 4.54
C ALA A 98 15.02 7.95 3.46
N LEU A 99 14.18 8.65 2.72
CA LEU A 99 13.70 8.19 1.42
C LEU A 99 14.79 8.44 0.37
N TYR A 100 15.14 7.39 -0.36
CA TYR A 100 16.12 7.43 -1.44
C TYR A 100 15.45 7.05 -2.75
N VAL A 101 15.80 7.77 -3.82
CA VAL A 101 15.68 7.24 -5.17
C VAL A 101 16.84 6.28 -5.38
N ALA A 102 16.54 5.06 -5.81
CA ALA A 102 17.53 4.05 -6.13
C ALA A 102 17.28 3.45 -7.52
N ALA A 103 18.33 2.94 -8.13
CA ALA A 103 18.31 2.22 -9.41
C ALA A 103 19.05 0.88 -9.25
N SER A 104 18.83 -0.08 -10.14
CA SER A 104 19.68 -1.29 -10.20
C SER A 104 21.12 -0.92 -10.56
N ARG A 105 22.13 -1.68 -10.08
CA ARG A 105 23.56 -1.45 -10.41
C ARG A 105 23.83 -1.39 -11.92
N SER A 106 23.16 -2.23 -12.72
CA SER A 106 23.28 -2.18 -14.18
C SER A 106 22.50 -1.02 -14.81
N ALA A 107 21.54 -0.45 -14.08
CA ALA A 107 20.71 0.69 -14.49
C ALA A 107 21.19 2.05 -13.99
N ALA A 108 22.29 2.10 -13.22
CA ALA A 108 22.67 3.28 -12.45
C ALA A 108 23.06 4.42 -13.40
N ALA A 109 22.03 5.14 -13.85
CA ALA A 109 22.14 6.29 -14.72
C ALA A 109 22.26 7.53 -13.84
N ILE A 110 23.19 8.41 -14.17
CA ILE A 110 23.31 9.71 -13.49
C ILE A 110 22.04 10.51 -13.81
N VAL A 111 21.62 11.42 -12.91
CA VAL A 111 20.47 12.32 -13.14
C VAL A 111 20.50 13.01 -14.51
N ALA A 112 21.69 13.36 -15.00
CA ALA A 112 21.89 13.93 -16.34
C ALA A 112 21.57 12.92 -17.47
N GLU A 113 21.94 11.65 -17.31
CA GLU A 113 21.63 10.59 -18.28
C GLU A 113 20.13 10.26 -18.28
N LEU A 114 19.48 10.30 -17.11
CA LEU A 114 18.03 10.17 -17.02
C LEU A 114 17.34 11.29 -17.80
N GLN A 115 17.77 12.55 -17.65
CA GLN A 115 17.23 13.69 -18.40
C GLN A 115 17.45 13.58 -19.91
N ALA A 116 18.55 12.95 -20.33
CA ALA A 116 18.89 12.74 -21.74
C ALA A 116 18.20 11.51 -22.36
N LYS A 117 17.61 10.61 -21.55
CA LYS A 117 16.98 9.38 -22.03
C LYS A 117 15.77 9.70 -22.93
N PRO A 118 15.72 9.21 -24.18
CA PRO A 118 14.64 9.53 -25.12
C PRO A 118 13.30 8.82 -24.80
N GLY A 119 13.33 7.78 -23.96
CA GLY A 119 12.18 6.95 -23.59
C GLY A 119 11.43 7.43 -22.34
N ILE A 120 10.33 6.74 -22.01
CA ILE A 120 9.62 6.94 -20.74
C ILE A 120 10.47 6.39 -19.61
N ILE A 121 10.76 7.23 -18.61
CA ILE A 121 11.42 6.81 -17.38
C ILE A 121 10.38 6.26 -16.42
N ARG A 122 10.57 5.02 -16.00
CA ARG A 122 9.64 4.28 -15.15
C ARG A 122 10.10 4.31 -13.71
N MET A 123 9.25 4.77 -12.80
CA MET A 123 9.55 4.80 -11.37
C MET A 123 8.48 4.05 -10.59
N ALA A 124 8.86 3.20 -9.64
CA ALA A 124 7.91 2.50 -8.78
C ALA A 124 8.06 2.94 -7.32
N SER A 125 6.96 3.13 -6.59
CA SER A 125 7.04 3.58 -5.18
C SER A 125 5.75 3.35 -4.40
N GLU A 126 5.89 3.13 -3.10
CA GLU A 126 4.80 3.24 -2.12
C GLU A 126 4.39 4.70 -1.82
N TYR A 127 5.21 5.66 -2.27
CA TYR A 127 5.04 7.11 -2.15
C TYR A 127 4.84 7.76 -3.54
N PRO A 128 3.76 7.44 -4.26
CA PRO A 128 3.57 7.90 -5.63
C PRO A 128 3.56 9.43 -5.77
N ASN A 129 3.04 10.17 -4.80
CA ASN A 129 2.96 11.63 -4.90
C ASN A 129 4.36 12.26 -4.72
N LEU A 130 5.15 11.77 -3.77
CA LEU A 130 6.55 12.18 -3.61
C LEU A 130 7.42 11.77 -4.81
N ALA A 131 7.20 10.56 -5.34
CA ALA A 131 7.89 10.10 -6.55
C ALA A 131 7.57 10.99 -7.75
N GLU A 132 6.30 11.30 -7.99
CA GLU A 132 5.89 12.20 -9.07
C GLU A 132 6.46 13.61 -8.88
N SER A 133 6.35 14.18 -7.68
CA SER A 133 6.94 15.48 -7.34
C SER A 133 8.44 15.51 -7.62
N PHE A 134 9.17 14.45 -7.25
CA PHE A 134 10.59 14.32 -7.55
C PHE A 134 10.88 14.32 -9.06
N MET A 135 10.14 13.53 -9.84
CA MET A 135 10.33 13.43 -11.30
C MET A 135 10.01 14.75 -12.02
N VAL A 136 8.97 15.46 -11.58
CA VAL A 136 8.61 16.80 -12.07
C VAL A 136 9.70 17.82 -11.74
N ASN A 137 10.23 17.80 -10.51
CA ASN A 137 11.31 18.71 -10.10
C ASN A 137 12.61 18.46 -10.87
N LEU A 138 12.87 17.23 -11.30
CA LEU A 138 13.96 16.90 -12.23
C LEU A 138 13.69 17.32 -13.68
N ARG A 139 12.52 17.90 -13.98
CA ARG A 139 12.11 18.33 -15.33
C ARG A 139 12.20 17.19 -16.37
N LEU A 140 11.91 15.97 -15.94
CA LEU A 140 11.90 14.81 -16.84
C LEU A 140 10.71 14.94 -17.80
N ARG A 141 10.99 14.92 -19.10
CA ARG A 141 9.98 15.18 -20.15
C ARG A 141 8.96 14.05 -20.28
N ARG A 142 9.38 12.81 -20.02
CA ARG A 142 8.57 11.60 -20.21
C ARG A 142 8.84 10.65 -19.06
N PHE A 143 7.90 10.54 -18.14
CA PHE A 143 7.99 9.59 -17.05
C PHE A 143 6.64 8.95 -16.74
N SER A 144 6.69 7.82 -16.03
CA SER A 144 5.53 7.15 -15.47
C SER A 144 5.86 6.70 -14.05
N VAL A 145 4.97 7.02 -13.10
CA VAL A 145 5.07 6.58 -11.71
C VAL A 145 4.06 5.46 -11.48
N PHE A 146 4.54 4.32 -11.00
CA PHE A 146 3.73 3.18 -10.64
C PHE A 146 3.54 3.14 -9.12
N PRO A 147 2.34 3.44 -8.61
CA PRO A 147 2.04 3.26 -7.20
C PRO A 147 2.10 1.78 -6.83
N LEU A 148 2.69 1.49 -5.68
CA LEU A 148 2.83 0.14 -5.14
C LEU A 148 2.20 0.03 -3.75
N TRP A 149 1.72 -1.17 -3.44
CA TRP A 149 1.26 -1.52 -2.09
C TRP A 149 2.40 -1.88 -1.15
N GLY A 150 3.57 -2.24 -1.67
CA GLY A 150 4.75 -2.61 -0.90
C GLY A 150 5.83 -3.25 -1.74
N ALA A 151 6.94 -3.61 -1.08
CA ALA A 151 8.06 -4.35 -1.69
C ALA A 151 8.61 -3.67 -2.96
N ALA A 152 8.73 -2.34 -2.94
CA ALA A 152 9.15 -1.56 -4.09
C ALA A 152 10.54 -1.96 -4.61
N GLU A 153 11.42 -2.43 -3.74
CA GLU A 153 12.78 -2.87 -4.04
C GLU A 153 12.87 -4.03 -5.04
N VAL A 154 11.77 -4.76 -5.26
CA VAL A 154 11.75 -5.92 -6.18
C VAL A 154 11.59 -5.50 -7.64
N TYR A 155 11.15 -4.26 -7.92
CA TYR A 155 10.73 -3.84 -9.26
C TYR A 155 11.89 -3.56 -10.24
N PRO A 156 13.00 -2.92 -9.86
CA PRO A 156 14.14 -2.78 -10.74
C PRO A 156 14.82 -4.12 -10.99
N SER A 157 15.35 -4.37 -12.18
CA SER A 157 15.42 -3.45 -13.33
C SER A 157 14.46 -3.77 -14.48
N GLU A 158 13.81 -4.93 -14.46
CA GLU A 158 13.04 -5.39 -15.63
C GLU A 158 11.71 -4.62 -15.78
N SER A 159 11.17 -4.13 -14.67
CA SER A 159 9.83 -3.53 -14.62
C SER A 159 9.86 -2.00 -14.45
N CYS A 160 10.96 -1.44 -13.95
CA CYS A 160 11.15 0.01 -13.81
C CYS A 160 12.63 0.41 -13.79
N ASP A 161 12.89 1.67 -14.08
CA ASP A 161 14.23 2.26 -14.07
C ASP A 161 14.65 2.70 -12.66
N LEU A 162 13.70 3.27 -11.91
CA LEU A 162 13.92 3.88 -10.59
C LEU A 162 12.92 3.35 -9.56
N VAL A 163 13.30 3.44 -8.29
CA VAL A 163 12.40 3.25 -7.15
C VAL A 163 12.63 4.31 -6.10
N LEU A 164 11.56 4.71 -5.40
CA LEU A 164 11.67 5.50 -4.18
C LEU A 164 11.33 4.63 -2.97
N ILE A 165 12.34 4.39 -2.14
CA ILE A 165 12.29 3.46 -1.00
C ILE A 165 12.87 4.09 0.27
N PRO A 166 12.35 3.73 1.45
CA PRO A 166 12.97 4.11 2.71
C PRO A 166 14.23 3.27 2.96
N GLY A 167 15.23 3.85 3.62
CA GLY A 167 16.35 3.09 4.18
C GLY A 167 17.33 3.94 4.97
N ARG A 168 18.43 3.33 5.41
CA ARG A 168 19.50 3.98 6.18
C ARG A 168 20.79 4.07 5.36
N ALA A 169 21.63 5.06 5.66
CA ALA A 169 22.87 5.28 4.91
C ALA A 169 23.88 4.12 5.05
N GLU A 170 23.83 3.41 6.17
CA GLU A 170 24.76 2.33 6.53
C GLU A 170 24.15 0.93 6.32
N GLU A 171 22.83 0.85 6.10
CA GLU A 171 22.21 -0.43 5.76
C GLU A 171 22.40 -0.67 4.26
N PRO A 172 22.80 -1.88 3.84
CA PRO A 172 22.70 -2.23 2.45
C PRO A 172 21.21 -2.21 2.07
N LEU A 173 20.78 -1.10 1.46
CA LEU A 173 19.58 -1.01 0.61
C LEU A 173 19.59 -2.09 -0.51
N PHE A 174 20.66 -2.88 -0.60
CA PHE A 174 21.21 -3.55 -1.77
C PHE A 174 21.10 -5.06 -1.74
N ASN A 175 20.28 -5.64 -0.84
CA ASN A 175 19.94 -7.07 -0.93
C ASN A 175 19.32 -7.42 -2.31
N TYR A 176 18.85 -6.41 -3.05
CA TYR A 176 18.34 -6.51 -4.42
C TYR A 176 19.25 -5.86 -5.48
N GLY A 177 20.52 -5.58 -5.16
CA GLY A 177 21.49 -5.00 -6.11
C GLY A 177 21.16 -3.58 -6.56
N LEU A 178 20.46 -2.82 -5.72
CA LEU A 178 20.16 -1.40 -5.96
C LEU A 178 21.39 -0.51 -5.65
N VAL A 179 21.32 0.77 -6.01
CA VAL A 179 22.28 1.83 -5.67
C VAL A 179 21.49 3.13 -5.47
N PRO A 180 21.70 3.91 -4.40
CA PRO A 180 21.05 5.19 -4.21
C PRO A 180 21.56 6.18 -5.27
N VAL A 181 20.62 6.86 -5.92
CA VAL A 181 20.86 7.92 -6.91
C VAL A 181 20.66 9.29 -6.28
N ALA A 182 19.65 9.43 -5.41
CA ALA A 182 19.35 10.69 -4.74
C ALA A 182 18.69 10.46 -3.37
N LYS A 183 18.93 11.37 -2.44
CA LYS A 183 18.20 11.46 -1.18
C LYS A 183 17.06 12.46 -1.33
N VAL A 184 15.82 12.02 -1.08
CA VAL A 184 14.61 12.84 -1.29
C VAL A 184 14.15 13.51 -0.01
N LEU A 185 14.05 12.75 1.08
CA LEU A 185 13.46 13.22 2.33
C LEU A 185 14.12 12.52 3.51
N ARG A 186 14.52 13.26 4.54
CA ARG A 186 14.96 12.65 5.80
C ARG A 186 13.74 12.07 6.52
N LEU A 187 13.84 10.84 7.01
CA LEU A 187 12.80 10.27 7.87
C LEU A 187 12.93 10.86 9.28
N SER A 188 11.79 11.15 9.88
CA SER A 188 11.68 11.49 11.29
C SER A 188 10.24 11.31 11.74
N ALA A 189 10.04 10.96 13.01
CA ALA A 189 8.72 10.95 13.62
C ALA A 189 8.26 12.38 13.94
N PHE A 190 7.00 12.67 13.63
CA PHE A 190 6.39 13.98 13.80
C PHE A 190 5.08 13.86 14.59
N VAL A 191 4.83 14.85 15.44
CA VAL A 191 3.48 15.14 15.94
C VAL A 191 2.75 15.98 14.90
N ILE A 192 1.55 15.54 14.57
CA ILE A 192 0.58 16.25 13.72
C ILE A 192 -0.71 16.50 14.48
N ALA A 193 -1.47 17.50 14.04
CA ALA A 193 -2.78 17.83 14.60
C ALA A 193 -3.81 18.06 13.49
N ASN A 194 -5.08 17.79 13.79
CA ASN A 194 -6.17 18.28 12.95
C ASN A 194 -6.30 19.80 13.12
N LYS A 195 -6.46 20.54 12.02
CA LYS A 195 -6.55 22.01 12.03
C LYS A 195 -7.67 22.54 12.93
N ASN A 196 -8.87 21.98 12.83
CA ASN A 196 -10.00 22.42 13.67
C ASN A 196 -9.75 22.08 15.14
N SER A 197 -9.21 20.90 15.45
CA SER A 197 -8.85 20.55 16.83
C SER A 197 -7.74 21.43 17.38
N TRP A 198 -6.76 21.80 16.56
CA TRP A 198 -5.68 22.72 16.89
C TRP A 198 -6.20 24.12 17.26
N GLU A 199 -7.21 24.60 16.55
CA GLU A 199 -7.81 25.92 16.75
C GLU A 199 -8.80 25.97 17.92
N THR A 200 -9.47 24.84 18.23
CA THR A 200 -10.63 24.84 19.14
C THR A 200 -10.42 24.09 20.46
N LYS A 201 -9.43 23.19 20.56
CA LYS A 201 -9.21 22.34 21.74
C LYS A 201 -7.93 22.75 22.47
N ASN A 202 -7.92 22.58 23.80
CA ASN A 202 -6.70 22.70 24.58
C ASN A 202 -5.86 21.43 24.44
N LEU A 203 -4.81 21.50 23.61
CA LEU A 203 -3.85 20.40 23.38
C LEU A 203 -2.54 20.61 24.16
N GLY A 204 -2.40 21.72 24.90
CA GLY A 204 -1.15 22.20 25.46
C GLY A 204 -0.47 21.20 26.42
N ASP A 205 -1.21 20.71 27.41
CA ASP A 205 -0.65 19.82 28.45
C ASP A 205 -0.14 18.50 27.87
N VAL A 206 -0.85 17.97 26.88
CA VAL A 206 -0.53 16.71 26.20
C VAL A 206 0.74 16.91 25.38
N LEU A 207 0.80 17.98 24.58
CA LEU A 207 1.97 18.30 23.78
C LEU A 207 3.19 18.60 24.65
N ALA A 208 3.04 19.41 25.70
CA ALA A 208 4.10 19.71 26.67
C ALA A 208 4.65 18.44 27.32
N SER A 209 3.79 17.47 27.67
CA SER A 209 4.23 16.21 28.25
C SER A 209 5.11 15.39 27.31
N ILE A 210 4.83 15.40 26.01
CA ILE A 210 5.66 14.74 24.99
C ILE A 210 6.97 15.51 24.82
N TYR A 211 6.91 16.84 24.78
CA TYR A 211 8.06 17.69 24.47
C TYR A 211 9.11 17.71 25.59
N ASN A 212 8.68 17.71 26.85
CA ASN A 212 9.60 17.79 27.99
C ASN A 212 10.44 16.53 28.18
N THR A 213 10.11 15.42 27.50
CA THR A 213 10.78 14.12 27.66
C THR A 213 11.77 13.80 26.55
N ASN A 214 11.89 14.70 25.57
CA ASN A 214 12.83 14.59 24.47
C ASN A 214 13.41 15.98 24.13
N PRO A 215 14.50 16.41 24.80
CA PRO A 215 15.20 17.62 24.41
C PRO A 215 15.76 17.38 23.00
N VAL A 216 15.08 17.91 21.99
CA VAL A 216 15.49 17.82 20.59
C VAL A 216 16.89 18.43 20.49
N VAL A 217 17.91 17.59 20.34
CA VAL A 217 19.20 18.06 19.85
C VAL A 217 18.92 18.62 18.46
N ARG A 218 18.95 19.95 18.32
CA ARG A 218 18.81 20.65 17.05
C ARG A 218 19.93 20.21 16.12
N ARG A 219 19.77 19.06 15.44
CA ARG A 219 20.53 18.75 14.24
C ARG A 219 19.99 19.69 13.18
N LYS A 220 20.80 20.65 12.73
CA LYS A 220 20.46 21.58 11.65
C LYS A 220 19.74 20.80 10.54
N GLN A 221 18.50 21.19 10.23
CA GLN A 221 17.88 20.79 8.97
C GLN A 221 18.80 21.29 7.86
N PRO A 222 19.34 20.42 6.99
CA PRO A 222 19.83 20.90 5.72
C PRO A 222 18.60 21.40 4.98
N SER A 223 18.46 22.71 4.87
CA SER A 223 17.61 23.31 3.85
C SER A 223 18.18 22.90 2.51
N SER A 224 17.54 21.96 1.83
CA SER A 224 17.43 21.90 0.36
C SER A 224 17.03 20.52 -0.12
N THR A 225 16.23 20.52 -1.17
CA THR A 225 16.22 19.59 -2.30
C THR A 225 17.62 19.50 -2.98
N ALA A 226 18.70 19.40 -2.21
CA ALA A 226 20.02 19.15 -2.77
C ALA A 226 20.08 17.68 -3.16
N VAL A 227 20.04 17.45 -4.48
CA VAL A 227 20.52 16.21 -5.09
C VAL A 227 21.96 16.02 -4.63
N VAL A 228 22.17 15.20 -3.61
CA VAL A 228 23.52 14.87 -3.16
C VAL A 228 24.14 14.00 -4.25
N ARG A 229 25.05 14.60 -5.04
CA ARG A 229 25.83 13.90 -6.06
C ARG A 229 26.75 12.89 -5.38
N MET A 230 26.61 11.62 -5.73
CA MET A 230 27.44 10.51 -5.25
C MET A 230 28.33 9.98 -6.39
N PRO A 231 29.44 9.27 -6.07
CA PRO A 231 30.48 8.93 -7.05
C PRO A 231 29.99 8.01 -8.17
N GLU A 232 30.61 8.14 -9.34
CA GLU A 232 30.38 7.36 -10.54
C GLU A 232 30.63 5.87 -10.32
N ILE A 233 29.69 5.03 -10.75
CA ILE A 233 29.89 3.59 -10.88
C ILE A 233 29.43 3.20 -12.27
N ALA A 234 30.35 2.68 -13.09
CA ALA A 234 30.08 2.28 -14.46
C ALA A 234 29.04 1.16 -14.51
N GLY A 235 27.85 1.46 -15.03
CA GLY A 235 26.81 0.47 -15.31
C GLY A 235 26.92 -0.06 -16.75
N GLN A 236 26.98 -1.38 -16.90
CA GLN A 236 26.79 -2.03 -18.20
C GLN A 236 25.29 -1.96 -18.58
N GLY A 237 25.01 -1.43 -19.77
CA GLY A 237 23.65 -1.22 -20.27
C GLY A 237 22.79 -2.49 -20.35
N PHE A 238 21.47 -2.30 -20.30
CA PHE A 238 20.49 -3.37 -20.40
C PHE A 238 20.56 -4.10 -21.75
N PRO A 239 20.64 -5.45 -21.75
CA PRO A 239 20.27 -6.21 -22.92
C PRO A 239 18.78 -5.97 -23.17
N GLY A 240 18.42 -5.62 -24.41
CA GLY A 240 17.02 -5.53 -24.82
C GLY A 240 16.29 -6.82 -24.47
N VAL A 241 15.17 -6.72 -23.77
CA VAL A 241 14.38 -7.89 -23.39
C VAL A 241 13.83 -8.50 -24.67
N ASP A 242 14.28 -9.71 -25.01
CA ASP A 242 13.84 -10.49 -26.18
C ASP A 242 12.30 -10.45 -26.28
N GLU A 243 11.80 -9.96 -27.43
CA GLU A 243 10.37 -9.78 -27.69
C GLU A 243 9.57 -11.08 -27.55
N GLY A 244 10.23 -12.25 -27.65
CA GLY A 244 9.63 -13.57 -27.50
C GLY A 244 9.39 -14.05 -26.06
N ILE A 245 9.91 -13.35 -25.04
CA ILE A 245 9.79 -13.77 -23.63
C ILE A 245 8.44 -13.33 -23.04
N VAL A 246 7.71 -14.27 -22.41
CA VAL A 246 6.52 -13.99 -21.61
C VAL A 246 6.92 -13.60 -20.19
N ARG A 247 6.46 -12.44 -19.71
CA ARG A 247 6.62 -11.99 -18.33
C ARG A 247 5.39 -12.38 -17.52
N LEU A 248 5.55 -13.31 -16.59
CA LEU A 248 4.49 -13.84 -15.73
C LEU A 248 4.68 -13.33 -14.29
N ALA A 249 3.70 -12.60 -13.77
CA ALA A 249 3.65 -12.24 -12.36
C ALA A 249 2.93 -13.32 -11.54
N LEU A 250 3.55 -13.72 -10.43
CA LEU A 250 2.98 -14.65 -9.45
C LEU A 250 2.77 -13.94 -8.08
N PRO A 251 1.75 -14.34 -7.30
CA PRO A 251 1.37 -13.63 -6.09
C PRO A 251 2.29 -13.95 -4.92
N ASP A 252 2.64 -12.96 -4.10
CA ASP A 252 3.27 -13.22 -2.81
C ASP A 252 2.25 -13.58 -1.70
N GLY A 253 2.77 -13.91 -0.51
CA GLY A 253 1.97 -14.14 0.68
C GLY A 253 1.12 -15.42 0.61
N HIS A 254 -0.09 -15.36 1.18
CA HIS A 254 -0.94 -16.53 1.39
C HIS A 254 -1.37 -17.25 0.10
N GLN A 255 -1.33 -16.56 -1.05
CA GLN A 255 -1.68 -17.13 -2.35
C GLN A 255 -0.52 -17.93 -2.99
N GLN A 256 0.70 -17.88 -2.44
CA GLN A 256 1.85 -18.60 -2.99
C GLN A 256 1.62 -20.11 -3.04
N VAL A 257 1.23 -20.71 -1.91
CA VAL A 257 1.08 -22.17 -1.79
C VAL A 257 -0.04 -22.71 -2.69
N PRO A 258 -1.27 -22.13 -2.69
CA PRO A 258 -2.31 -22.55 -3.64
C PRO A 258 -1.90 -22.38 -5.10
N THR A 259 -1.21 -21.27 -5.43
CA THR A 259 -0.73 -21.02 -6.79
C THR A 259 0.32 -22.06 -7.21
N LEU A 260 1.27 -22.39 -6.34
CA LEU A 260 2.28 -23.42 -6.60
C LEU A 260 1.62 -24.78 -6.82
N SER A 261 0.62 -25.13 -6.01
CA SER A 261 -0.14 -26.37 -6.16
C SER A 261 -0.82 -26.44 -7.53
N LEU A 262 -1.46 -25.36 -7.99
CA LEU A 262 -2.10 -25.33 -9.30
C LEU A 262 -1.07 -25.44 -10.44
N LEU A 263 0.03 -24.69 -10.36
CA LEU A 263 1.11 -24.75 -11.36
C LEU A 263 1.71 -26.15 -11.45
N SER A 264 1.91 -26.81 -10.31
CA SER A 264 2.43 -28.18 -10.25
C SER A 264 1.47 -29.17 -10.91
N LYS A 265 0.16 -29.07 -10.64
CA LYS A 265 -0.87 -29.85 -11.33
C LYS A 265 -0.88 -29.61 -12.85
N ALA A 266 -0.64 -28.37 -13.27
CA ALA A 266 -0.51 -28.00 -14.69
C ALA A 266 0.81 -28.48 -15.36
N GLY A 267 1.67 -29.19 -14.61
CA GLY A 267 2.98 -29.64 -15.06
C GLY A 267 3.96 -28.47 -15.29
N ILE A 268 3.77 -27.35 -14.58
CA ILE A 268 4.63 -26.17 -14.60
C ILE A 268 5.44 -26.17 -13.31
N ARG A 269 6.72 -26.55 -13.41
CA ARG A 269 7.62 -26.56 -12.25
C ARG A 269 8.16 -25.15 -12.03
N ILE A 270 8.01 -24.66 -10.79
CA ILE A 270 8.60 -23.40 -10.34
C ILE A 270 9.55 -23.72 -9.19
N ASP A 271 10.82 -23.37 -9.36
CA ASP A 271 11.86 -23.64 -8.36
C ASP A 271 12.01 -22.39 -7.46
N ASP A 272 12.16 -22.59 -6.14
CA ASP A 272 12.32 -21.56 -5.11
C ASP A 272 11.16 -20.55 -4.88
N TYR A 273 9.95 -20.83 -5.36
CA TYR A 273 8.82 -19.89 -5.21
C TYR A 273 8.35 -19.64 -3.78
N THR A 274 8.27 -20.70 -2.95
CA THR A 274 7.86 -20.63 -1.53
C THR A 274 9.07 -20.59 -0.59
N SER A 275 10.21 -20.08 -1.07
CA SER A 275 11.47 -20.09 -0.32
C SER A 275 11.41 -19.24 0.95
N PRO A 276 12.04 -19.66 2.07
CA PRO A 276 12.13 -18.88 3.31
C PRO A 276 12.78 -17.50 3.13
N VAL A 277 13.66 -17.35 2.13
CA VAL A 277 14.31 -16.07 1.79
C VAL A 277 13.47 -15.19 0.86
N SER A 278 12.20 -15.54 0.60
CA SER A 278 11.26 -14.81 -0.26
C SER A 278 11.87 -14.50 -1.64
N ASN A 279 12.16 -15.55 -2.42
CA ASN A 279 12.69 -15.37 -3.77
C ASN A 279 11.66 -14.64 -4.66
N ARG A 280 12.03 -13.45 -5.13
CA ARG A 280 11.18 -12.60 -5.98
C ARG A 280 11.29 -12.91 -7.47
N ARG A 281 12.25 -13.76 -7.88
CA ARG A 281 12.51 -14.18 -9.27
C ARG A 281 12.77 -15.69 -9.33
N PRO A 282 11.77 -16.52 -9.00
CA PRO A 282 11.90 -17.97 -9.12
C PRO A 282 12.08 -18.39 -10.57
N THR A 283 12.76 -19.51 -10.78
CA THR A 283 12.96 -20.07 -12.12
C THR A 283 11.83 -21.03 -12.47
N THR A 284 11.64 -21.30 -13.76
CA THR A 284 10.58 -22.17 -14.25
C THR A 284 11.07 -23.14 -15.31
N SER A 285 10.43 -24.30 -15.40
CA SER A 285 10.63 -25.26 -16.49
C SER A 285 10.11 -24.76 -17.85
N LEU A 286 9.36 -23.66 -17.88
CA LEU A 286 8.85 -23.09 -19.12
C LEU A 286 9.94 -22.29 -19.85
N SER A 287 10.35 -22.77 -21.03
CA SER A 287 11.21 -22.00 -21.93
C SER A 287 10.56 -20.66 -22.30
N GLY A 288 11.36 -19.59 -22.36
CA GLY A 288 10.92 -18.26 -22.79
C GLY A 288 9.89 -17.61 -21.87
N VAL A 289 9.90 -17.96 -20.58
CA VAL A 289 9.07 -17.35 -19.54
C VAL A 289 9.96 -16.81 -18.43
N MET A 290 9.74 -15.56 -18.03
CA MET A 290 10.34 -14.96 -16.84
C MET A 290 9.27 -14.77 -15.79
N ILE A 291 9.59 -15.15 -14.55
CA ILE A 291 8.67 -15.04 -13.42
C ILE A 291 9.15 -13.97 -12.45
N LYS A 292 8.18 -13.19 -11.95
CA LYS A 292 8.39 -12.26 -10.85
C LYS A 292 7.29 -12.38 -9.82
N VAL A 293 7.67 -12.39 -8.55
CA VAL A 293 6.72 -12.50 -7.44
C VAL A 293 6.44 -11.12 -6.87
N ILE A 294 5.20 -10.64 -7.04
CA ILE A 294 4.76 -9.31 -6.58
C ILE A 294 3.44 -9.41 -5.83
N ARG A 295 3.07 -8.31 -5.16
CA ARG A 295 1.79 -8.23 -4.44
C ARG A 295 0.61 -8.32 -5.40
N PRO A 296 -0.42 -9.14 -5.11
CA PRO A 296 -1.62 -9.29 -5.95
C PRO A 296 -2.29 -7.95 -6.30
N GLN A 297 -2.27 -7.00 -5.35
CA GLN A 297 -2.83 -5.66 -5.47
C GLN A 297 -2.23 -4.85 -6.62
N ASP A 298 -0.93 -5.03 -6.88
CA ASP A 298 -0.22 -4.25 -7.89
C ASP A 298 -0.42 -4.83 -9.31
N MET A 299 -0.73 -6.12 -9.42
CA MET A 299 -0.70 -6.86 -10.69
C MET A 299 -1.60 -6.30 -11.80
N PRO A 300 -2.87 -5.93 -11.55
CA PRO A 300 -3.73 -5.42 -12.63
C PRO A 300 -3.16 -4.19 -13.32
N LEU A 301 -2.60 -3.25 -12.55
CA LEU A 301 -1.98 -2.05 -13.08
C LEU A 301 -0.69 -2.39 -13.86
N GLN A 302 0.12 -3.31 -13.37
CA GLN A 302 1.36 -3.71 -14.04
C GLN A 302 1.10 -4.44 -15.36
N VAL A 303 0.06 -5.27 -15.44
CA VAL A 303 -0.39 -5.91 -16.69
C VAL A 303 -0.99 -4.89 -17.65
N ALA A 304 -1.81 -3.96 -17.14
CA ALA A 304 -2.39 -2.88 -17.95
C ALA A 304 -1.31 -2.02 -18.62
N ASN A 305 -0.22 -1.75 -17.91
CA ASN A 305 0.92 -0.97 -18.40
C ASN A 305 1.92 -1.77 -19.27
N GLY A 306 1.68 -3.07 -19.48
CA GLY A 306 2.56 -3.93 -20.28
C GLY A 306 3.89 -4.31 -19.60
N ASN A 307 4.01 -4.09 -18.28
CA ASN A 307 5.18 -4.53 -17.51
C ASN A 307 5.17 -6.06 -17.30
N PHE A 308 3.97 -6.66 -17.28
CA PHE A 308 3.77 -8.11 -17.37
C PHE A 308 2.79 -8.46 -18.49
N ASP A 309 2.98 -9.61 -19.12
CA ASP A 309 2.08 -10.13 -20.14
C ASP A 309 0.92 -10.93 -19.48
N LEU A 310 1.24 -11.68 -18.42
CA LEU A 310 0.31 -12.49 -17.64
C LEU A 310 0.50 -12.27 -16.14
N ALA A 311 -0.56 -12.41 -15.35
CA ALA A 311 -0.46 -12.45 -13.90
C ALA A 311 -1.53 -13.35 -13.26
N ILE A 312 -1.21 -13.98 -12.13
CA ILE A 312 -2.19 -14.69 -11.28
C ILE A 312 -2.52 -13.81 -10.08
N THR A 313 -3.74 -13.27 -10.02
CA THR A 313 -4.23 -12.40 -8.94
C THR A 313 -5.65 -12.78 -8.51
N GLY A 314 -6.27 -12.02 -7.62
CA GLY A 314 -7.69 -12.18 -7.26
C GLY A 314 -8.62 -11.38 -8.17
N ARG A 315 -9.82 -11.90 -8.45
CA ARG A 315 -10.87 -11.19 -9.22
C ARG A 315 -11.33 -9.90 -8.53
N ASP A 316 -11.22 -9.84 -7.22
CA ASP A 316 -11.40 -8.64 -6.39
C ASP A 316 -10.41 -7.55 -6.76
N TRP A 317 -9.11 -7.85 -6.88
CA TRP A 317 -8.11 -6.87 -7.30
C TRP A 317 -8.27 -6.44 -8.76
N LEU A 318 -8.65 -7.37 -9.65
CA LEU A 318 -8.99 -7.01 -11.03
C LEU A 318 -10.18 -6.04 -11.08
N ARG A 319 -11.27 -6.33 -10.32
CA ARG A 319 -12.45 -5.46 -10.26
C ARG A 319 -12.15 -4.11 -9.63
N GLU A 320 -11.37 -4.09 -8.56
CA GLU A 320 -10.90 -2.86 -7.91
C GLU A 320 -10.19 -1.95 -8.92
N HIS A 321 -9.30 -2.52 -9.74
CA HIS A 321 -8.62 -1.79 -10.82
C HIS A 321 -9.59 -1.31 -11.91
N LEU A 322 -10.47 -2.18 -12.40
CA LEU A 322 -11.41 -1.86 -13.49
C LEU A 322 -12.48 -0.85 -13.07
N TYR A 323 -12.87 -0.77 -11.80
CA TYR A 323 -13.75 0.29 -11.31
C TYR A 323 -13.08 1.66 -11.34
N ARG A 324 -11.76 1.72 -11.15
CA ARG A 324 -10.99 2.96 -11.33
C ARG A 324 -10.72 3.27 -12.79
N PHE A 325 -10.42 2.24 -13.59
CA PHE A 325 -10.03 2.36 -14.99
C PHE A 325 -10.87 1.43 -15.89
N PRO A 326 -12.13 1.80 -16.20
CA PRO A 326 -13.03 0.94 -16.97
C PRO A 326 -12.53 0.61 -18.38
N SER A 327 -11.71 1.48 -18.97
CA SER A 327 -11.09 1.30 -20.29
C SER A 327 -9.71 0.66 -20.23
N SER A 328 -9.28 0.13 -19.08
CA SER A 328 -7.99 -0.52 -18.94
C SER A 328 -7.88 -1.73 -19.87
N PRO A 329 -6.71 -1.97 -20.51
CA PRO A 329 -6.52 -3.10 -21.43
C PRO A 329 -6.32 -4.44 -20.71
N VAL A 330 -6.33 -4.47 -19.37
CA VAL A 330 -6.26 -5.71 -18.60
C VAL A 330 -7.60 -6.42 -18.58
N THR A 331 -7.61 -7.71 -18.89
CA THR A 331 -8.81 -8.55 -18.85
C THR A 331 -8.55 -9.81 -18.03
N GLU A 332 -9.62 -10.36 -17.49
CA GLU A 332 -9.62 -11.75 -17.05
C GLU A 332 -9.49 -12.66 -18.27
N LEU A 333 -8.56 -13.61 -18.20
CA LEU A 333 -8.37 -14.65 -19.21
C LEU A 333 -8.98 -15.98 -18.76
N GLN A 334 -8.89 -16.27 -17.45
CA GLN A 334 -9.34 -17.53 -16.89
C GLN A 334 -9.64 -17.40 -15.39
N ASP A 335 -10.73 -18.02 -14.93
CA ASP A 335 -11.01 -18.23 -13.50
C ASP A 335 -10.33 -19.51 -13.03
N LEU A 336 -9.44 -19.39 -12.04
CA LEU A 336 -8.61 -20.51 -11.54
C LEU A 336 -9.27 -21.27 -10.38
N LYS A 337 -10.47 -20.86 -9.95
CA LYS A 337 -11.35 -21.58 -9.01
C LYS A 337 -10.80 -21.84 -7.60
N PHE A 338 -9.62 -21.35 -7.24
CA PHE A 338 -9.09 -21.41 -5.87
C PHE A 338 -9.14 -20.03 -5.17
N GLY A 339 -8.77 -19.99 -3.89
CA GLY A 339 -8.68 -18.74 -3.13
C GLY A 339 -10.03 -18.03 -2.97
N LYS A 340 -11.11 -18.80 -2.80
CA LYS A 340 -12.48 -18.28 -2.79
C LYS A 340 -12.75 -17.41 -1.55
N VAL A 341 -13.06 -16.14 -1.77
CA VAL A 341 -13.49 -15.19 -0.74
C VAL A 341 -14.78 -14.48 -1.15
N LYS A 342 -15.48 -13.87 -0.20
CA LYS A 342 -16.60 -12.96 -0.45
C LYS A 342 -16.16 -11.53 -0.16
N ILE A 343 -16.48 -10.60 -1.04
CA ILE A 343 -16.42 -9.16 -0.72
C ILE A 343 -17.76 -8.77 -0.12
N VAL A 344 -17.74 -8.19 1.07
CA VAL A 344 -18.93 -8.00 1.92
C VAL A 344 -19.03 -6.59 2.46
N ALA A 345 -20.26 -6.15 2.70
CA ALA A 345 -20.57 -4.93 3.44
C ALA A 345 -20.82 -5.26 4.91
N VAL A 346 -20.10 -4.58 5.81
CA VAL A 346 -20.02 -4.92 7.22
C VAL A 346 -20.31 -3.70 8.09
N VAL A 347 -21.15 -3.86 9.11
CA VAL A 347 -21.49 -2.83 10.11
C VAL A 347 -21.37 -3.38 11.52
N SER A 348 -21.40 -2.50 12.54
CA SER A 348 -21.46 -2.93 13.93
C SER A 348 -22.73 -3.71 14.24
N LYS A 349 -22.63 -4.80 15.02
CA LYS A 349 -23.80 -5.55 15.51
C LYS A 349 -24.74 -4.68 16.36
N ASN A 350 -24.21 -3.63 16.99
CA ASN A 350 -24.97 -2.73 17.85
C ASN A 350 -25.89 -1.79 17.07
N LEU A 351 -25.76 -1.71 15.74
CA LEU A 351 -26.65 -0.91 14.90
C LEU A 351 -27.88 -1.72 14.49
N PRO A 352 -29.09 -1.11 14.45
CA PRO A 352 -30.32 -1.78 14.03
C PRO A 352 -30.42 -1.87 12.49
N ILE A 353 -29.37 -2.40 11.85
CA ILE A 353 -29.25 -2.57 10.40
C ILE A 353 -29.21 -4.07 10.10
N ALA A 354 -30.16 -4.57 9.33
CA ALA A 354 -30.18 -5.98 8.90
C ALA A 354 -29.60 -6.16 7.50
N ASP A 355 -29.76 -5.14 6.66
CA ASP A 355 -29.51 -5.17 5.22
C ASP A 355 -29.23 -3.75 4.69
N VAL A 356 -29.02 -3.64 3.38
CA VAL A 356 -28.78 -2.36 2.71
C VAL A 356 -29.98 -1.42 2.78
N TYR A 357 -31.20 -1.96 2.80
CA TYR A 357 -32.41 -1.13 2.86
C TYR A 357 -32.52 -0.39 4.20
N SER A 358 -32.39 -1.11 5.32
CA SER A 358 -32.33 -0.54 6.67
C SER A 358 -31.11 0.37 6.87
N LEU A 359 -29.98 0.09 6.22
CA LEU A 359 -28.83 1.00 6.19
C LEU A 359 -29.21 2.35 5.56
N ARG A 360 -29.85 2.36 4.39
CA ARG A 360 -30.29 3.58 3.71
C ARG A 360 -31.27 4.40 4.55
N GLN A 361 -32.20 3.73 5.24
CA GLN A 361 -33.13 4.40 6.15
C GLN A 361 -32.43 5.11 7.32
N LEU A 362 -31.36 4.51 7.86
CA LEU A 362 -30.57 5.13 8.91
C LEU A 362 -29.77 6.33 8.40
N ILE A 363 -29.18 6.21 7.20
CA ILE A 363 -28.39 7.27 6.58
C ILE A 363 -29.24 8.50 6.24
N ALA A 364 -30.48 8.30 5.76
CA ALA A 364 -31.39 9.40 5.42
C ALA A 364 -31.67 10.37 6.59
N LYS A 365 -31.40 9.94 7.84
CA LYS A 365 -31.58 10.74 9.06
C LYS A 365 -30.30 11.45 9.51
N ARG A 366 -29.16 11.25 8.85
CA ARG A 366 -27.86 11.83 9.23
C ARG A 366 -27.60 13.15 8.51
N LEU A 367 -26.98 14.09 9.24
CA LEU A 367 -26.57 15.40 8.73
C LEU A 367 -25.10 15.42 8.23
N GLY A 368 -24.30 14.40 8.55
CA GLY A 368 -22.87 14.33 8.22
C GLY A 368 -22.53 13.21 7.23
N PRO A 369 -21.32 13.25 6.62
CA PRO A 369 -20.91 12.25 5.65
C PRO A 369 -20.80 10.87 6.29
N PHE A 370 -21.35 9.86 5.63
CA PHE A 370 -21.22 8.47 5.99
C PHE A 370 -19.81 7.96 5.66
N ARG A 371 -19.12 7.35 6.63
CA ARG A 371 -17.71 6.96 6.48
C ARG A 371 -17.62 5.49 6.08
N VAL A 372 -17.03 5.21 4.93
CA VAL A 372 -16.84 3.84 4.41
C VAL A 372 -15.35 3.50 4.43
N ALA A 373 -14.93 2.59 5.30
CA ALA A 373 -13.55 2.09 5.34
C ALA A 373 -13.38 0.91 4.37
N SER A 374 -12.24 0.84 3.66
CA SER A 374 -11.87 -0.33 2.87
C SER A 374 -10.43 -0.28 2.37
N GLU A 375 -9.81 -1.45 2.19
CA GLU A 375 -8.63 -1.59 1.32
C GLU A 375 -9.01 -1.49 -0.17
N TYR A 376 -10.25 -1.82 -0.50
CA TYR A 376 -10.85 -1.79 -1.85
C TYR A 376 -11.61 -0.48 -2.08
N VAL A 377 -10.88 0.63 -2.16
CA VAL A 377 -11.47 1.98 -2.20
C VAL A 377 -12.42 2.21 -3.37
N ASN A 378 -12.16 1.61 -4.55
CA ASN A 378 -12.98 1.80 -5.74
C ASN A 378 -14.23 0.89 -5.71
N ILE A 379 -14.12 -0.32 -5.16
CA ILE A 379 -15.28 -1.17 -4.84
C ILE A 379 -16.16 -0.49 -3.80
N ALA A 380 -15.57 0.08 -2.74
CA ALA A 380 -16.30 0.79 -1.70
C ALA A 380 -17.02 2.04 -2.22
N ASP A 381 -16.34 2.83 -3.05
CA ASP A 381 -16.93 3.99 -3.73
C ASP A 381 -18.11 3.57 -4.63
N LYS A 382 -17.92 2.54 -5.46
CA LYS A 382 -19.00 2.02 -6.31
C LYS A 382 -20.17 1.51 -5.49
N TYR A 383 -19.92 0.76 -4.43
CA TYR A 383 -20.96 0.26 -3.53
C TYR A 383 -21.78 1.39 -2.92
N ALA A 384 -21.11 2.45 -2.45
CA ALA A 384 -21.78 3.61 -1.88
C ALA A 384 -22.66 4.35 -2.89
N ARG A 385 -22.19 4.49 -4.14
CA ARG A 385 -22.95 5.11 -5.24
C ARG A 385 -24.15 4.27 -5.66
N ASP A 386 -23.94 2.99 -5.94
CA ASP A 386 -24.97 2.07 -6.43
C ASP A 386 -26.11 1.92 -5.40
N ASN A 387 -25.80 2.04 -4.11
CA ASN A 387 -26.78 1.95 -3.02
C ASN A 387 -27.28 3.31 -2.50
N HIS A 388 -26.90 4.41 -3.15
CA HIS A 388 -27.34 5.76 -2.82
C HIS A 388 -27.15 6.13 -1.34
N LEU A 389 -25.95 5.91 -0.79
CA LEU A 389 -25.63 6.19 0.62
C LEU A 389 -25.50 7.69 0.96
N GLY A 390 -26.10 8.59 0.16
CA GLY A 390 -26.07 10.03 0.37
C GLY A 390 -24.67 10.64 0.32
N MET A 391 -24.39 11.58 1.20
CA MET A 391 -23.04 12.12 1.36
C MET A 391 -22.16 11.08 2.06
N TYR A 392 -21.09 10.63 1.42
CA TYR A 392 -20.15 9.68 2.01
C TYR A 392 -18.69 10.09 1.80
N ARG A 393 -17.79 9.46 2.56
CA ARG A 393 -16.34 9.52 2.38
C ARG A 393 -15.76 8.11 2.44
N VAL A 394 -14.94 7.76 1.46
CA VAL A 394 -14.17 6.52 1.50
C VAL A 394 -12.85 6.77 2.24
N ILE A 395 -12.58 5.93 3.22
CA ILE A 395 -11.38 5.96 4.05
C ILE A 395 -10.53 4.74 3.65
N PRO A 396 -9.38 4.93 2.98
CA PRO A 396 -8.48 3.82 2.69
C PRO A 396 -7.95 3.23 4.00
N THR A 397 -7.77 1.92 4.02
CA THR A 397 -7.12 1.19 5.12
C THR A 397 -5.94 0.37 4.58
N TRP A 398 -4.94 0.09 5.41
CA TRP A 398 -3.79 -0.77 5.08
C TRP A 398 -3.64 -1.95 6.07
N GLY A 399 -4.77 -2.47 6.53
CA GLY A 399 -4.88 -3.61 7.45
C GLY A 399 -5.60 -3.31 8.76
N ALA A 400 -5.99 -4.37 9.47
CA ALA A 400 -6.77 -4.32 10.72
C ALA A 400 -8.05 -3.46 10.60
N SER A 401 -8.66 -3.52 9.43
CA SER A 401 -9.81 -2.72 8.99
C SER A 401 -11.05 -2.96 9.84
N GLU A 402 -11.21 -4.14 10.45
CA GLU A 402 -12.30 -4.41 11.40
C GLU A 402 -12.24 -3.48 12.63
N ALA A 403 -11.05 -2.99 13.00
CA ALA A 403 -10.89 -2.09 14.14
C ALA A 403 -11.45 -0.68 13.87
N PHE A 404 -11.80 -0.33 12.63
CA PHE A 404 -12.34 0.98 12.28
C PHE A 404 -13.82 1.12 12.64
N ILE A 405 -14.56 0.01 12.74
CA ILE A 405 -16.01 0.05 13.02
C ILE A 405 -16.27 -0.12 14.52
N PRO A 406 -17.15 0.68 15.14
CA PRO A 406 -17.93 1.81 14.58
C PRO A 406 -17.28 3.21 14.72
N GLU A 407 -16.14 3.34 15.39
CA GLU A 407 -15.67 4.65 15.83
C GLU A 407 -15.04 5.48 14.70
N ASP A 408 -14.26 4.85 13.83
CA ASP A 408 -13.48 5.52 12.77
C ASP A 408 -14.15 5.44 11.40
N ALA A 409 -15.08 4.50 11.22
CA ALA A 409 -15.94 4.38 10.06
C ALA A 409 -17.32 3.80 10.44
N ASP A 410 -18.31 3.99 9.57
CA ASP A 410 -19.68 3.54 9.77
C ASP A 410 -20.00 2.25 9.01
N LEU A 411 -19.33 2.03 7.88
CA LEU A 411 -19.40 0.83 7.05
C LEU A 411 -17.99 0.39 6.68
N LEU A 412 -17.78 -0.92 6.66
CA LEU A 412 -16.56 -1.55 6.20
C LEU A 412 -16.88 -2.40 4.96
N ILE A 413 -16.11 -2.21 3.89
CA ILE A 413 -16.08 -3.14 2.74
C ILE A 413 -14.81 -3.98 2.87
N GLU A 414 -14.98 -5.28 3.01
CA GLU A 414 -13.92 -6.22 3.41
C GLU A 414 -14.03 -7.54 2.66
N ASN A 415 -12.92 -8.27 2.55
CA ASN A 415 -12.97 -9.66 2.11
C ASN A 415 -13.18 -10.64 3.28
N THR A 416 -13.80 -11.79 3.02
CA THR A 416 -13.97 -12.82 4.04
C THR A 416 -14.11 -14.19 3.44
N GLU A 417 -13.44 -15.18 4.03
CA GLU A 417 -13.65 -16.60 3.73
C GLU A 417 -14.85 -17.16 4.51
N THR A 418 -14.77 -17.10 5.84
CA THR A 418 -15.73 -17.76 6.75
C THR A 418 -16.61 -16.81 7.55
N GLY A 419 -16.26 -15.52 7.62
CA GLY A 419 -16.94 -14.51 8.45
C GLY A 419 -16.56 -14.55 9.94
N ARG A 420 -15.66 -15.46 10.34
CA ARG A 420 -15.27 -15.63 11.76
C ARG A 420 -14.59 -14.39 12.32
N THR A 421 -13.69 -13.75 11.57
CA THR A 421 -12.99 -12.53 12.01
C THR A 421 -13.97 -11.38 12.23
N ILE A 422 -14.84 -11.12 11.25
CA ILE A 422 -15.93 -10.14 11.35
C ILE A 422 -16.77 -10.36 12.62
N SER A 423 -17.23 -11.59 12.86
CA SER A 423 -18.08 -11.88 14.01
C SER A 423 -17.35 -11.70 15.36
N ARG A 424 -16.06 -12.05 15.44
CA ARG A 424 -15.20 -11.86 16.63
C ARG A 424 -15.03 -10.39 17.00
N HIS A 425 -15.07 -9.48 16.03
CA HIS A 425 -14.99 -8.03 16.24
C HIS A 425 -16.35 -7.37 16.53
N ASN A 426 -17.38 -8.15 16.88
CA ASN A 426 -18.75 -7.67 17.11
C ASN A 426 -19.34 -6.95 15.88
N LEU A 427 -18.99 -7.41 14.68
CA LEU A 427 -19.48 -6.89 13.41
C LEU A 427 -20.41 -7.91 12.74
N LYS A 428 -21.27 -7.44 11.84
CA LYS A 428 -22.17 -8.26 11.04
C LYS A 428 -22.12 -7.89 9.57
N ILE A 429 -22.21 -8.91 8.72
CA ILE A 429 -22.35 -8.76 7.28
C ILE A 429 -23.82 -8.40 6.99
N ILE A 430 -24.04 -7.33 6.23
CA ILE A 430 -25.36 -6.88 5.79
C ILE A 430 -25.58 -7.07 4.29
N ASP A 431 -24.51 -7.31 3.54
CA ASP A 431 -24.57 -7.56 2.11
C ASP A 431 -23.33 -8.34 1.62
N THR A 432 -23.49 -9.12 0.57
CA THR A 432 -22.40 -9.77 -0.17
C THR A 432 -22.34 -9.18 -1.57
N LEU A 433 -21.32 -8.36 -1.83
CA LEU A 433 -21.17 -7.67 -3.12
C LEU A 433 -20.88 -8.67 -4.23
N PHE A 434 -19.93 -9.58 -4.00
CA PHE A 434 -19.60 -10.66 -4.92
C PHE A 434 -18.66 -11.70 -4.30
N VAL A 435 -18.51 -12.83 -5.00
CA VAL A 435 -17.49 -13.85 -4.72
C VAL A 435 -16.26 -13.59 -5.59
N SER A 436 -15.08 -13.57 -4.98
CA SER A 436 -13.79 -13.53 -5.67
C SER A 436 -13.12 -14.91 -5.60
N THR A 437 -12.38 -15.23 -6.66
CA THR A 437 -11.47 -16.38 -6.77
C THR A 437 -10.18 -15.89 -7.41
N ALA A 438 -9.12 -16.67 -7.32
CA ALA A 438 -7.92 -16.42 -8.10
C ALA A 438 -8.25 -16.52 -9.60
N CYS A 439 -7.67 -15.63 -10.40
CA CYS A 439 -7.80 -15.60 -11.85
C CYS A 439 -6.46 -15.33 -12.52
N LEU A 440 -6.34 -15.84 -13.76
CA LEU A 440 -5.30 -15.43 -14.68
C LEU A 440 -5.78 -14.18 -15.42
N ILE A 441 -4.98 -13.12 -15.38
CA ILE A 441 -5.22 -11.87 -16.12
C ILE A 441 -4.13 -11.66 -17.17
N GLY A 442 -4.45 -10.89 -18.21
CA GLY A 442 -3.51 -10.52 -19.25
C GLY A 442 -3.92 -9.25 -19.97
N ASN A 443 -3.02 -8.73 -20.81
CA ASN A 443 -3.27 -7.52 -21.60
C ASN A 443 -3.91 -7.89 -22.95
N THR A 444 -5.01 -7.25 -23.33
CA THR A 444 -5.73 -7.51 -24.60
C THR A 444 -4.85 -7.33 -25.84
N GLY A 445 -3.86 -6.42 -25.79
CA GLY A 445 -2.90 -6.18 -26.89
C GLY A 445 -1.79 -7.23 -27.03
N SER A 446 -1.58 -8.09 -26.03
CA SER A 446 -0.47 -9.07 -26.00
C SER A 446 -0.80 -10.41 -26.66
N MET A 447 -2.06 -10.65 -27.03
CA MET A 447 -2.58 -11.92 -27.58
C MET A 447 -2.37 -12.12 -29.10
N SER A 448 -1.41 -11.41 -29.72
CA SER A 448 -1.12 -11.50 -31.16
C SER A 448 -0.61 -12.89 -31.60
N SER A 449 -0.55 -13.16 -32.90
CA SER A 449 -0.02 -14.41 -33.49
C SER A 449 1.50 -14.61 -33.35
N SER A 450 2.16 -13.80 -32.50
CA SER A 450 3.58 -13.86 -32.21
C SER A 450 4.00 -15.17 -31.49
N SER A 451 5.30 -15.44 -31.46
CA SER A 451 5.90 -16.51 -30.62
C SER A 451 5.47 -16.38 -29.16
N LYS A 452 5.45 -15.17 -28.63
CA LYS A 452 4.94 -14.82 -27.30
C LYS A 452 3.48 -15.21 -27.11
N GLY A 453 2.59 -14.83 -28.03
CA GLY A 453 1.17 -15.19 -27.96
C GLY A 453 0.92 -16.70 -27.97
N ARG A 454 1.72 -17.47 -28.73
CA ARG A 454 1.68 -18.95 -28.69
C ARG A 454 2.09 -19.50 -27.31
N ARG A 455 3.14 -18.95 -26.68
CA ARG A 455 3.55 -19.34 -25.31
C ARG A 455 2.45 -19.03 -24.30
N MET A 456 1.85 -17.84 -24.36
CA MET A 456 0.74 -17.46 -23.47
C MET A 456 -0.45 -18.41 -23.61
N LYS A 457 -0.87 -18.75 -24.84
CA LYS A 457 -1.95 -19.72 -25.09
C LYS A 457 -1.61 -21.12 -24.55
N SER A 458 -0.35 -21.54 -24.62
CA SER A 458 0.10 -22.80 -24.04
C SER A 458 -0.02 -22.81 -22.51
N ILE A 459 0.38 -21.73 -21.85
CA ILE A 459 0.23 -21.56 -20.39
C ILE A 459 -1.25 -21.60 -20.00
N MET A 460 -2.11 -20.83 -20.69
CA MET A 460 -3.55 -20.82 -20.46
C MET A 460 -4.16 -22.22 -20.59
N LYS A 461 -3.80 -22.97 -21.64
CA LYS A 461 -4.31 -24.33 -21.84
C LYS A 461 -3.90 -25.28 -20.70
N LYS A 462 -2.64 -25.22 -20.26
CA LYS A 462 -2.15 -26.04 -19.14
C LYS A 462 -2.88 -25.73 -17.84
N LEU A 463 -3.13 -24.45 -17.56
CA LEU A 463 -3.89 -24.02 -16.38
C LEU A 463 -5.36 -24.42 -16.47
N GLN A 464 -5.99 -24.34 -17.66
CA GLN A 464 -7.37 -24.80 -17.88
C GLN A 464 -7.55 -26.28 -17.56
N THR A 465 -6.69 -27.15 -18.09
CA THR A 465 -6.75 -28.58 -17.78
C THR A 465 -6.60 -28.84 -16.28
N ALA A 466 -5.64 -28.17 -15.62
CA ALA A 466 -5.41 -28.35 -14.18
C ALA A 466 -6.56 -27.86 -13.28
N VAL A 467 -7.42 -26.96 -13.78
CA VAL A 467 -8.61 -26.47 -13.08
C VAL A 467 -9.81 -27.40 -13.29
N GLU A 468 -9.95 -27.99 -14.48
CA GLU A 468 -11.03 -28.93 -14.82
C GLU A 468 -10.88 -30.28 -14.11
N ASP A 469 -9.66 -30.67 -13.76
CA ASP A 469 -9.35 -31.89 -13.01
C ASP A 469 -9.67 -31.80 -11.49
N VAL A 470 -10.44 -30.78 -11.04
CA VAL A 470 -10.73 -30.46 -9.62
C VAL A 470 -12.19 -30.67 -9.23
#